data_AF-A0A3S0HDN5-F1
#
_entry.id   AF-A0A3S0HDN5-F1
#
_cell.length_a   1.000
_cell.length_b   1.000
_cell.length_c   1.000
_cell.angle_alpha   90.00
_cell.angle_beta   90.00
_cell.angle_gamma   90.00
#
_symmetry.space_group_name_H-M   'P 1'
#
loop_
_entity.id
_entity.type
_entity.pdbx_description
1 polymer ?
#
loop_
_entity_poly.entity_id
_entity_poly.type
_entity_poly.pdbx_seq_one_letter_code
_entity_poly.pdbx_strand_id
1 'polypeptide(L)'
;MTIPLSFLFKAVAALLVLGFVLTVVPLVIAAALPRGNRVADRLRVFASGVPTVLLFCIARFEILLAIVIVVAGVTIAMLHA
;
A
#
# COMPACT_ATOMS: atom_id res chain seq x y z
N MET A 1 16.00 -2.54 19.86
CA MET A 1 16.46 -2.89 18.50
C MET A 1 16.44 -1.62 17.67
N THR A 2 17.60 -1.11 17.26
CA THR A 2 17.70 0.02 16.34
C THR A 2 17.43 -0.50 14.93
N ILE A 3 16.27 -0.18 14.36
CA ILE A 3 15.97 -0.50 12.96
C ILE A 3 16.99 0.27 12.10
N PRO A 4 17.77 -0.41 11.24
CA PRO A 4 18.76 0.27 10.44
C PRO A 4 18.08 1.29 9.53
N LEU A 5 18.57 2.53 9.55
CA LEU A 5 18.01 3.66 8.80
C LEU A 5 17.85 3.33 7.30
N SER A 6 18.78 2.54 6.76
CA SER A 6 18.75 2.04 5.38
C SER A 6 17.55 1.14 5.07
N PHE A 7 17.09 0.34 6.04
CA PHE A 7 15.88 -0.47 5.91
C PHE A 7 14.63 0.41 5.88
N LEU A 8 14.58 1.44 6.73
CA LEU A 8 13.47 2.38 6.81
C LEU A 8 13.34 3.18 5.49
N PHE A 9 14.45 3.68 4.94
CA PHE A 9 14.45 4.32 3.62
C PHE A 9 14.02 3.38 2.48
N LYS A 10 14.49 2.13 2.47
CA LYS A 10 14.05 1.13 1.47
C LYS A 10 12.56 0.84 1.57
N ALA A 11 12.02 0.72 2.78
CA ALA A 11 10.60 0.45 2.99
C ALA A 11 9.72 1.64 2.59
N VAL A 12 10.14 2.87 2.91
CA VAL A 12 9.46 4.09 2.45
C VAL A 12 9.50 4.19 0.93
N ALA A 13 10.65 3.91 0.29
CA ALA A 13 10.76 3.88 -1.16
C ALA A 13 9.85 2.82 -1.80
N ALA A 14 9.79 1.61 -1.23
CA ALA A 14 8.91 0.55 -1.69
C ALA A 14 7.43 0.94 -1.56
N LEU A 15 7.04 1.56 -0.44
CA LEU A 15 5.70 2.10 -0.24
C LEU A 15 5.38 3.14 -1.32
N LEU A 16 6.25 4.12 -1.53
CA LEU A 16 6.06 5.16 -2.55
C LEU A 16 5.87 4.57 -3.96
N VAL A 17 6.70 3.59 -4.34
CA VAL A 17 6.58 2.89 -5.63
C VAL A 17 5.24 2.15 -5.71
N LEU A 18 4.86 1.41 -4.66
CA LEU A 18 3.59 0.69 -4.62
C LEU A 18 2.40 1.63 -4.73
N GLY A 19 2.39 2.73 -3.98
CA GLY A 19 1.37 3.77 -4.03
C GLY A 19 1.26 4.41 -5.42
N PHE A 20 2.41 4.70 -6.05
CA PHE A 20 2.44 5.23 -7.40
C PHE A 20 1.81 4.26 -8.40
N VAL A 21 2.20 2.98 -8.37
CA VAL A 21 1.64 1.94 -9.25
C VAL A 21 0.13 1.79 -9.03
N LEU A 22 -0.31 1.73 -7.77
CA LEU A 22 -1.71 1.64 -7.39
C LEU A 22 -2.53 2.89 -7.75
N THR A 23 -1.89 4.03 -8.01
CA THR A 23 -2.57 5.24 -8.48
C THR A 23 -2.62 5.28 -10.01
N VAL A 24 -1.47 5.06 -10.65
CA VAL A 24 -1.31 5.21 -12.10
C VAL A 24 -2.01 4.10 -12.87
N VAL A 25 -1.85 2.84 -12.47
CA VAL A 25 -2.44 1.70 -13.20
C VAL A 25 -3.97 1.80 -13.28
N PRO A 26 -4.71 2.03 -12.18
CA PRO A 26 -6.16 2.23 -12.25
C PRO A 26 -6.57 3.43 -13.09
N LEU A 27 -5.80 4.52 -13.06
CA LEU A 27 -6.07 5.70 -13.89
C LEU A 27 -5.93 5.40 -15.38
N VAL A 28 -4.85 4.71 -15.76
CA VAL A 28 -4.59 4.30 -17.16
C VAL A 28 -5.68 3.37 -17.65
N ILE A 29 -6.08 2.38 -16.84
CA ILE A 29 -7.19 1.48 -17.16
C ILE A 29 -8.50 2.27 -17.30
N ALA A 30 -8.77 3.20 -16.38
CA ALA A 30 -9.96 4.05 -16.45
C ALA A 30 -9.98 4.96 -17.69
N ALA A 31 -8.82 5.41 -18.17
CA ALA A 31 -8.70 6.22 -19.38
C ALA A 31 -8.93 5.41 -20.67
N ALA A 32 -8.62 4.12 -20.66
CA ALA A 32 -8.86 3.21 -21.79
C ALA A 32 -10.32 2.73 -21.89
N LEU A 33 -11.12 2.90 -20.83
CA LEU A 33 -12.51 2.45 -20.79
C LEU A 33 -13.49 3.47 -21.42
N PRO A 34 -14.62 3.00 -21.99
CA PRO A 34 -15.63 3.88 -22.58
C PRO A 34 -16.21 4.85 -21.54
N ARG A 35 -16.57 6.06 -22.01
CA ARG A 35 -17.25 7.07 -21.16
C ARG A 35 -18.57 6.50 -20.62
N GLY A 36 -18.81 6.68 -19.32
CA GLY A 36 -19.99 6.15 -18.61
C GLY A 36 -19.81 4.75 -18.04
N ASN A 37 -18.63 4.14 -18.17
CA ASN A 37 -18.36 2.85 -17.54
C ASN A 37 -18.19 3.00 -16.02
N ARG A 38 -19.07 2.33 -15.26
CA ARG A 38 -19.04 2.29 -13.78
C ARG A 38 -17.70 1.79 -13.23
N VAL A 39 -16.98 0.94 -13.96
CA VAL A 39 -15.66 0.44 -13.56
C VAL A 39 -14.62 1.56 -13.60
N ALA A 40 -14.65 2.42 -14.62
CA ALA A 40 -13.72 3.54 -14.73
C ALA A 40 -13.90 4.54 -13.58
N ASP A 41 -15.14 4.81 -13.19
CA ASP A 41 -15.42 5.70 -12.04
C ASP A 41 -14.97 5.07 -10.72
N ARG A 42 -15.19 3.77 -10.50
CA ARG A 42 -14.67 3.08 -9.31
C ARG A 42 -13.15 3.08 -9.25
N LEU A 43 -12.47 2.91 -10.39
CA LEU A 43 -11.01 2.95 -10.47
C LEU A 43 -10.46 4.35 -10.17
N ARG A 44 -11.14 5.41 -10.61
CA ARG A 44 -10.78 6.80 -10.27
C ARG A 44 -10.96 7.10 -8.78
N VAL A 45 -12.07 6.65 -8.20
CA VAL A 45 -12.31 6.78 -6.75
C VAL A 45 -11.24 6.01 -5.96
N PHE A 46 -10.93 4.79 -6.36
CA PHE A 46 -9.85 4.01 -5.76
C PHE A 46 -8.51 4.76 -5.84
N ALA A 47 -8.12 5.22 -7.03
CA ALA A 47 -6.87 5.95 -7.23
C ALA A 47 -6.81 7.24 -6.41
N SER A 48 -7.95 7.91 -6.17
CA SER A 48 -8.00 9.11 -5.31
C SER A 48 -7.81 8.79 -3.82
N GLY A 49 -8.12 7.57 -3.37
CA GLY A 49 -7.93 7.12 -2.00
C GLY A 49 -6.50 6.66 -1.68
N VAL A 50 -5.77 6.18 -2.70
CA VAL A 50 -4.40 5.64 -2.54
C VAL A 50 -3.42 6.64 -1.89
N PRO A 51 -3.35 7.93 -2.27
CA PRO A 51 -2.43 8.90 -1.65
C PRO A 51 -2.68 9.08 -0.15
N THR A 52 -3.95 9.12 0.26
CA THR A 52 -4.33 9.26 1.68
C THR A 52 -3.90 8.05 2.49
N VAL A 53 -4.12 6.84 1.96
CA VAL A 53 -3.68 5.59 2.60
C VAL A 53 -2.15 5.53 2.65
N LEU A 54 -1.47 5.97 1.59
CA LEU A 54 -0.02 6.01 1.51
C LEU A 54 0.60 6.92 2.57
N LEU A 55 0.09 8.15 2.70
CA LEU A 55 0.54 9.10 3.71
C LEU A 55 0.27 8.58 5.13
N PHE A 56 -0.87 7.91 5.34
CA PHE A 56 -1.17 7.25 6.61
C PHE A 56 -0.16 6.13 6.92
N CYS A 57 0.16 5.28 5.94
CA CYS A 57 1.16 4.22 6.08
C CYS A 57 2.56 4.76 6.36
N ILE A 58 2.96 5.88 5.73
CA ILE A 58 4.26 6.53 5.98
C ILE A 58 4.27 7.14 7.39
N ALA A 59 3.22 7.87 7.77
CA ALA A 59 3.13 8.53 9.07
C ALA A 59 3.06 7.56 10.26
N ARG A 60 2.52 6.35 10.04
CA ARG A 60 2.33 5.31 11.06
C ARG A 60 3.17 4.06 10.80
N PHE A 61 4.25 4.19 10.04
CA PHE A 61 5.07 3.08 9.56
C PHE A 61 5.54 2.15 10.70
N GLU A 62 6.02 2.72 11.82
CA GLU A 62 6.46 1.97 13.00
C GLU A 62 5.35 1.08 13.59
N ILE A 63 4.13 1.61 13.72
CA ILE A 63 2.97 0.89 14.25
C ILE A 63 2.51 -0.19 13.27
N LEU A 64 2.51 0.13 11.97
CA LEU A 64 2.14 -0.82 10.93
C LEU A 64 3.12 -2.00 10.87
N LEU A 65 4.42 -1.72 10.95
CA LEU A 65 5.47 -2.72 10.98
C LEU A 65 5.30 -3.66 12.19
N ALA A 66 5.03 -3.11 13.37
CA ALA A 66 4.79 -3.88 14.58
C ALA A 66 3.58 -4.83 14.42
N ILE A 67 2.47 -4.35 13.86
CA ILE A 67 1.29 -5.17 13.61
C ILE A 67 1.61 -6.29 12.62
N VAL A 68 2.31 -6.00 11.51
CA VAL A 68 2.68 -7.01 10.51
C VAL A 68 3.58 -8.08 11.11
N ILE A 69 4.56 -7.72 11.93
CA ILE A 69 5.43 -8.67 12.63
C ILE A 69 4.61 -9.58 13.55
N VAL A 70 3.67 -9.01 14.32
CA VAL A 70 2.81 -9.79 15.21
C VAL A 70 1.93 -10.77 14.41
N VAL A 71 1.25 -10.30 13.36
CA VAL A 71 0.38 -11.14 12.54
C VAL A 71 1.17 -12.24 11.84
N ALA A 72 2.33 -11.92 11.24
CA ALA A 72 3.18 -12.90 10.60
C ALA A 72 3.70 -13.94 11.61
N GLY A 73 4.14 -13.49 12.79
CA GLY A 73 4.58 -14.37 13.88
C GLY A 73 3.48 -15.32 14.34
N VAL A 74 2.25 -14.83 14.53
CA VAL A 74 1.09 -15.64 14.89
C VAL A 74 0.76 -16.66 13.78
N THR A 75 0.81 -16.24 12.52
CA THR A 75 0.50 -17.11 11.38
C THR A 75 1.52 -18.24 11.25
N ILE A 76 2.81 -17.92 11.39
CA ILE A 76 3.90 -18.91 11.39
C ILE A 76 3.73 -19.87 12.56
N ALA A 77 3.44 -19.36 13.76
CA ALA A 77 3.21 -20.19 14.94
C ALA A 77 2.02 -21.14 14.76
N MET A 78 0.93 -20.69 14.13
CA MET A 78 -0.22 -21.55 13.82
C MET A 78 0.06 -22.59 12.73
N LEU A 79 0.93 -22.29 11.76
CA LEU A 79 1.32 -23.23 10.70
C LEU A 79 2.29 -24.33 11.18
N HIS A 80 3.01 -24.08 12.28
CA HIS A 80 3.97 -24.99 12.89
C HIS A 80 3.46 -25.66 14.18
N ALA A 81 2.22 -25.39 14.59
CA ALA A 81 1.54 -26.06 15.69
C ALA A 81 0.75 -27.28 15.17
#